data_AF-A0AAW6H4X8-F1
#
_entry.id   AF-A0AAW6H4X8-F1
#
_cell.length_a   1.000
_cell.length_b   1.000
_cell.length_c   1.000
_cell.angle_alpha   90.00
_cell.angle_beta   90.00
_cell.angle_gamma   90.00
#
_symmetry.space_group_name_H-M   'P 1'
#
loop_
_entity.id
_entity.type
_entity.pdbx_description
1 polymer ?
#
loop_
_entity_poly.entity_id
_entity_poly.type
_entity_poly.pdbx_seq_one_letter_code
_entity_poly.pdbx_strand_id
1 'polypeptide(L)'
;LNASADNKSNLIYNSEEVNGMKVAETVYKMDGNTLANYMKYNYKYDDQNRMTESEALKWNSTKNTWGKDMCIRYAYQGKTMTTTYYKWNNKKSEYILVPEMTVIMDNPNM
;
A
#
# COMPACT_ATOMS: atom_id res chain seq x y z
N LEU A 1 -18.53 -14.69 -26.12
CA LEU A 1 -18.57 -14.00 -24.81
C LEU A 1 -17.40 -13.03 -24.76
N ASN A 2 -17.62 -11.76 -25.11
CA ASN A 2 -16.59 -10.73 -25.01
C ASN A 2 -16.79 -10.02 -23.68
N ALA A 3 -15.91 -10.26 -22.71
CA ALA A 3 -15.85 -9.46 -21.50
C ALA A 3 -15.04 -8.19 -21.82
N SER A 4 -15.70 -7.05 -22.01
CA SER A 4 -15.03 -5.75 -21.95
C SER A 4 -14.99 -5.31 -20.48
N ALA A 5 -13.81 -5.31 -19.87
CA ALA A 5 -13.61 -4.61 -18.61
C ALA A 5 -13.65 -3.10 -18.87
N ASP A 6 -14.79 -2.47 -18.59
CA ASP A 6 -14.93 -1.02 -18.57
C ASP A 6 -14.13 -0.48 -17.37
N ASN A 7 -12.85 -0.16 -17.57
CA ASN A 7 -11.97 0.38 -16.52
C ASN A 7 -12.30 1.86 -16.23
N LYS A 8 -13.54 2.14 -15.78
CA LYS A 8 -13.93 3.42 -15.18
C LYS A 8 -13.51 3.46 -13.71
N SER A 9 -12.22 3.33 -13.41
CA SER A 9 -11.78 3.50 -12.03
C SER A 9 -11.84 4.99 -11.66
N ASN A 10 -12.99 5.41 -11.13
CA ASN A 10 -13.21 6.76 -10.57
C ASN A 10 -12.46 6.92 -9.22
N LEU A 11 -11.15 6.74 -9.24
CA LEU A 11 -10.29 6.84 -8.06
C LEU A 11 -9.65 8.23 -8.00
N ILE A 12 -9.73 8.85 -6.83
CA ILE A 12 -9.09 10.13 -6.53
C ILE A 12 -8.03 9.89 -5.46
N TYR A 13 -6.84 10.44 -5.66
CA TYR A 13 -5.68 10.23 -4.80
C TYR A 13 -5.36 11.54 -4.08
N ASN A 14 -5.18 11.47 -2.77
CA ASN A 14 -4.73 12.58 -1.94
C ASN A 14 -3.43 12.19 -1.22
N SER A 15 -2.31 12.75 -1.68
CA SER A 15 -0.99 12.50 -1.11
C SER A 15 -0.73 13.42 0.09
N GLU A 16 -0.11 12.85 1.13
CA GLU A 16 0.44 13.60 2.25
C GLU A 16 1.97 13.58 2.13
N GLU A 17 2.60 14.75 2.13
CA GLU A 17 4.05 14.90 1.97
C GLU A 17 4.69 15.60 3.17
N VAL A 18 5.87 15.14 3.57
CA VAL A 18 6.71 15.76 4.59
C VAL A 18 8.13 15.86 4.04
N ASN A 19 8.69 17.06 4.02
CA ASN A 19 10.03 17.33 3.47
C ASN A 19 10.22 16.82 2.02
N GLY A 20 9.17 16.90 1.20
CA GLY A 20 9.20 16.43 -0.19
C GLY A 20 9.10 14.91 -0.37
N MET A 21 8.90 14.15 0.71
CA MET A 21 8.63 12.71 0.64
C MET A 21 7.16 12.42 0.90
N LYS A 22 6.56 11.59 0.05
CA LYS A 22 5.19 11.09 0.24
C LYS A 22 5.12 10.13 1.42
N VAL A 23 4.54 10.55 2.55
CA VAL A 23 4.44 9.74 3.77
C VAL A 23 3.13 8.97 3.88
N ALA A 24 2.08 9.43 3.20
CA ALA A 24 0.83 8.70 3.08
C ALA A 24 0.08 9.06 1.80
N GLU A 25 -0.88 8.23 1.42
CA GLU A 25 -1.79 8.49 0.31
C GLU A 25 -3.17 7.94 0.66
N THR A 26 -4.21 8.77 0.60
CA THR A 26 -5.60 8.32 0.77
C THR A 26 -6.27 8.26 -0.60
N VAL A 27 -6.86 7.11 -0.91
CA VAL A 27 -7.59 6.86 -2.14
C VAL A 27 -9.09 6.89 -1.85
N TYR A 28 -9.80 7.65 -2.66
CA TYR A 28 -11.25 7.77 -2.63
C TYR A 28 -11.86 7.16 -3.88
N LYS A 29 -13.10 6.69 -3.76
CA LYS A 29 -13.96 6.34 -4.89
C LYS A 29 -15.05 7.38 -5.04
N MET A 30 -15.37 7.79 -6.27
CA MET A 30 -16.60 8.54 -6.50
C MET A 30 -17.82 7.65 -6.22
N ASP A 31 -18.70 8.13 -5.35
CA ASP A 31 -20.01 7.58 -5.04
C ASP A 31 -21.05 8.67 -5.33
N GLY A 32 -21.65 8.58 -6.53
CA GLY A 32 -22.44 9.68 -7.10
C GLY A 32 -21.61 10.96 -7.24
N ASN A 33 -22.04 12.01 -6.54
CA ASN A 33 -21.37 13.33 -6.51
C ASN A 33 -20.44 13.49 -5.28
N THR A 34 -20.22 12.43 -4.51
CA THR A 34 -19.43 12.46 -3.27
C THR A 34 -18.22 11.54 -3.34
N LEU A 35 -17.27 11.74 -2.43
CA LEU A 35 -16.09 10.89 -2.30
C LEU A 35 -16.21 9.99 -1.07
N ALA A 36 -16.11 8.68 -1.30
CA ALA A 36 -16.06 7.68 -0.27
C ALA A 36 -14.62 7.19 -0.06
N ASN A 37 -14.18 7.09 1.20
CA ASN A 37 -12.91 6.46 1.57
C ASN A 37 -12.81 5.05 0.99
N TYR A 38 -11.66 4.71 0.41
CA TYR A 38 -11.44 3.39 -0.18
C TYR A 38 -10.22 2.69 0.40
N MET A 39 -9.02 3.24 0.16
CA MET A 39 -7.75 2.70 0.64
C MET A 39 -6.93 3.83 1.25
N LYS A 40 -6.06 3.52 2.19
CA LYS A 40 -5.02 4.42 2.67
C LYS A 40 -3.68 3.69 2.67
N TYR A 41 -2.64 4.35 2.23
CA TYR A 41 -1.28 3.85 2.25
C TYR A 41 -0.43 4.70 3.18
N ASN A 42 0.39 4.05 4.00
CA ASN A 42 1.38 4.71 4.85
C ASN A 42 2.77 4.22 4.45
N TYR A 43 3.72 5.14 4.33
CA TYR A 43 5.07 4.84 3.85
C TYR A 43 6.10 5.16 4.92
N LYS A 44 7.13 4.32 5.00
CA LYS A 44 8.33 4.57 5.80
C LYS A 44 9.55 4.54 4.91
N TYR A 45 10.56 5.28 5.33
CA TYR A 45 11.80 5.47 4.61
C TYR A 45 12.98 5.23 5.55
N ASP A 46 14.13 4.85 4.99
CA ASP A 46 15.41 4.86 5.70
C ASP A 46 16.11 6.22 5.61
N ASP A 47 17.29 6.34 6.23
CA ASP A 47 18.10 7.56 6.25
C ASP A 47 18.62 7.97 4.87
N GLN A 48 18.50 7.11 3.86
CA GLN A 48 18.84 7.39 2.46
C GLN A 48 17.60 7.75 1.63
N ASN A 49 16.45 8.00 2.27
CA ASN A 49 15.16 8.29 1.65
C ASN A 49 14.64 7.16 0.74
N ARG A 50 15.05 5.90 0.98
CA ARG A 50 14.52 4.74 0.27
C ARG A 50 13.34 4.16 1.04
N MET A 51 12.27 3.79 0.35
CA MET A 51 11.09 3.24 0.99
C MET A 51 11.41 1.88 1.64
N THR A 52 11.14 1.74 2.94
CA THR A 52 11.36 0.50 3.70
C THR A 52 10.07 -0.22 4.04
N GLU A 53 8.95 0.50 4.08
CA GLU A 53 7.63 -0.07 4.35
C GLU A 53 6.54 0.65 3.55
N SER A 54 5.60 -0.13 3.01
CA SER A 54 4.35 0.33 2.41
C SER A 54 3.20 -0.43 3.08
N GLU A 55 2.49 0.21 3.99
CA GLU A 55 1.33 -0.35 4.70
C GLU A 55 0.06 0.04 3.97
N ALA A 56 -0.78 -0.93 3.62
CA ALA A 56 -2.09 -0.73 3.05
C ALA A 56 -3.17 -0.94 4.12
N LEU A 57 -4.03 0.07 4.26
CA LEU A 57 -5.24 0.06 5.06
C LEU A 57 -6.45 0.10 4.14
N LYS A 58 -7.49 -0.65 4.49
CA LYS A 58 -8.77 -0.68 3.78
C LYS A 58 -9.84 -0.01 4.62
N TRP A 59 -10.65 0.82 3.99
CA TRP A 59 -11.77 1.46 4.68
C TRP A 59 -12.84 0.43 5.04
N ASN A 60 -13.26 0.43 6.30
CA ASN A 60 -14.42 -0.32 6.77
C ASN A 60 -15.59 0.66 6.97
N SER A 61 -16.48 0.74 5.98
CA SER A 61 -17.63 1.66 6.02
C SER A 61 -18.63 1.31 7.12
N THR A 62 -18.76 0.04 7.50
CA THR A 62 -19.65 -0.39 8.59
C THR A 62 -19.16 0.09 9.95
N LYS A 63 -17.84 0.08 10.17
CA LYS A 63 -17.22 0.50 11.44
C LYS A 63 -16.75 1.95 11.42
N ASN A 64 -16.77 2.61 10.26
CA ASN A 64 -16.25 3.95 10.05
C ASN A 64 -14.76 4.09 10.47
N THR A 65 -13.95 3.08 10.12
CA THR A 65 -12.53 3.01 10.53
C THR A 65 -11.64 2.44 9.43
N TRP A 66 -10.38 2.83 9.41
CA TRP A 66 -9.34 2.17 8.62
C TRP A 66 -8.92 0.85 9.27
N GLY A 67 -9.00 -0.25 8.53
CA GLY A 67 -8.51 -1.56 8.95
C GLY A 67 -7.22 -1.95 8.25
N LYS A 68 -6.28 -2.56 8.96
CA LYS A 68 -5.05 -3.11 8.39
C LYS A 68 -5.37 -4.20 7.36
N ASP A 69 -4.68 -4.17 6.22
CA ASP A 69 -4.90 -5.14 5.15
C ASP A 69 -3.62 -5.85 4.72
N MET A 70 -2.65 -5.10 4.19
CA MET A 70 -1.36 -5.62 3.74
C MET A 70 -0.22 -4.73 4.21
N CYS A 71 0.98 -5.29 4.26
CA CYS A 71 2.21 -4.55 4.48
C CYS A 71 3.29 -5.13 3.57
N ILE A 72 4.01 -4.28 2.88
CA ILE A 72 5.16 -4.64 2.06
C ILE A 72 6.38 -4.05 2.75
N ARG A 73 7.44 -4.86 2.91
CA ARG A 73 8.72 -4.40 3.46
C ARG A 73 9.83 -4.60 2.46
N TYR A 74 10.70 -3.60 2.37
CA TYR A 74 11.83 -3.58 1.47
C TYR A 74 13.12 -3.63 2.28
N ALA A 75 14.01 -4.56 1.92
CA ALA A 75 15.34 -4.65 2.49
C ALA A 75 16.38 -4.50 1.37
N TYR A 76 17.38 -3.66 1.60
CA TYR A 76 18.41 -3.33 0.63
C TYR A 76 19.76 -3.89 1.07
N GLN A 77 20.43 -4.65 0.20
CA GLN A 77 21.76 -5.19 0.42
C GLN A 77 22.60 -5.00 -0.86
N GLY A 78 23.49 -4.01 -0.85
CA GLY A 78 24.20 -3.61 -2.07
C GLY A 78 23.20 -3.26 -3.17
N LYS A 79 23.32 -3.91 -4.33
CA LYS A 79 22.40 -3.71 -5.46
C LYS A 79 21.15 -4.57 -5.40
N THR A 80 20.96 -5.39 -4.38
CA THR A 80 19.79 -6.27 -4.27
C THR A 80 18.72 -5.66 -3.38
N MET A 81 17.47 -5.71 -3.83
CA MET A 81 16.29 -5.36 -3.05
C MET A 81 15.42 -6.60 -2.84
N THR A 82 15.12 -6.91 -1.59
CA THR A 82 14.15 -7.95 -1.20
C THR A 82 12.82 -7.29 -0.86
N THR A 83 11.77 -7.65 -1.60
CA THR A 83 10.40 -7.23 -1.33
C THR A 83 9.65 -8.35 -0.62
N THR A 84 9.27 -8.14 0.62
CA THR A 84 8.58 -9.13 1.45
C THR A 84 7.14 -8.70 1.71
N TYR A 85 6.18 -9.59 1.42
CA TYR A 85 4.75 -9.30 1.56
C TYR A 85 4.19 -9.90 2.84
N TYR A 86 3.32 -9.14 3.50
CA TYR A 86 2.61 -9.56 4.70
C TYR A 86 1.12 -9.26 4.58
N LYS A 87 0.29 -10.15 5.12
CA LYS A 87 -1.16 -9.95 5.25
C LYS A 87 -1.53 -9.78 6.72
N TRP A 88 -2.40 -8.82 7.02
CA TRP A 88 -2.92 -8.65 8.37
C TRP A 88 -3.77 -9.85 8.79
N ASN A 89 -3.45 -10.44 9.95
CA ASN A 89 -4.24 -11.48 10.57
C ASN A 89 -5.02 -10.92 11.76
N ASN A 90 -6.33 -10.76 11.60
CA ASN A 90 -7.20 -10.21 12.66
C ASN A 90 -7.24 -11.06 13.95
N LYS A 91 -7.00 -12.37 13.87
CA LYS A 91 -7.02 -13.25 15.07
C LYS A 91 -5.76 -13.08 15.91
N LYS A 92 -4.62 -12.92 15.24
CA LYS A 92 -3.31 -12.78 15.88
C LYS A 92 -2.92 -11.32 16.14
N SER A 93 -3.65 -10.37 15.54
CA SER A 93 -3.34 -8.94 15.58
C SER A 93 -1.92 -8.62 15.11
N GLU A 94 -1.47 -9.32 14.07
CA GLU A 94 -0.12 -9.15 13.51
C GLU A 94 -0.11 -9.33 11.99
N TYR A 95 0.94 -8.83 11.36
CA TYR A 95 1.22 -9.04 9.94
C TYR A 95 1.95 -10.37 9.74
N ILE A 96 1.33 -11.30 9.01
CA ILE A 96 1.88 -12.63 8.74
C ILE A 96 2.51 -12.64 7.36
N LEU A 97 3.71 -13.20 7.26
CA LEU A 97 4.47 -13.37 6.03
C LEU A 97 3.65 -14.18 4.99
N VAL A 98 3.62 -13.68 3.75
CA VAL A 98 3.09 -14.38 2.57
C VAL A 98 4.28 -14.74 1.67
N PRO A 99 4.96 -15.87 1.92
CA PRO A 99 6.25 -16.16 1.31
C PRO A 99 6.17 -16.34 -0.20
N GLU A 100 5.04 -16.83 -0.72
CA GLU A 100 4.80 -17.05 -2.15
C GLU A 100 4.79 -15.76 -2.98
N MET A 101 4.62 -14.61 -2.33
CA MET A 101 4.65 -13.29 -2.99
C MET A 101 6.00 -12.59 -2.82
N THR A 102 6.92 -13.12 -2.02
CA THR A 102 8.24 -12.49 -1.79
C THR A 102 9.05 -12.54 -3.07
N VAL A 103 9.60 -11.39 -3.48
CA VAL A 103 10.40 -11.25 -4.70
C VAL A 103 11.75 -10.62 -4.35
N ILE A 104 12.83 -11.21 -4.87
CA ILE A 104 14.18 -10.66 -4.82
C ILE A 104 14.51 -10.15 -6.22
N MET A 105 14.93 -8.88 -6.31
CA MET A 105 15.25 -8.24 -7.58
C MET A 105 16.53 -7.42 -7.43
N ASP A 106 17.29 -7.32 -8.50
CA ASP A 106 18.35 -6.31 -8.58
C ASP A 106 17.70 -4.93 -8.67
N ASN A 107 18.16 -4.00 -7.84
CA ASN A 107 17.77 -2.61 -7.84
C ASN A 107 18.71 -1.85 -8.79
N PRO A 108 18.28 -1.50 -10.02
CA PRO A 108 19.14 -0.84 -11.01
C PRO A 108 19.48 0.61 -10.65
N ASN A 109 18.79 1.17 -9.64
CA ASN A 109 18.97 2.55 -9.18
C ASN A 109 19.93 2.66 -7.98
N MET A 110 20.65 1.57 -7.64
CA MET A 110 21.71 1.52 -6.64
C MET A 110 23.07 1.13 -7.24
#